data_AF-A0A7U9XUU1-F1
#
_entry.id   AF-A0A7U9XUU1-F1
#
_cell.length_a   1.000
_cell.length_b   1.000
_cell.length_c   1.000
_cell.angle_alpha   90.00
_cell.angle_beta   90.00
_cell.angle_gamma   90.00
#
_symmetry.space_group_name_H-M   'P 1'
#
loop_
_entity.id
_entity.type
_entity.pdbx_description
1 polymer ?
#
loop_
_entity_poly.entity_id
_entity_poly.type
_entity_poly.pdbx_seq_one_letter_code
_entity_poly.pdbx_strand_id
1 'polypeptide(L)'
;MFCEICKKKITTRKHLFNIFKINRHHICELCYQKYPLIPKRSMIPIKGGVMIWQSLIQTSDDISPLAHMSFYKPYIIDFMHNFHTHILLIDDYLNEELLNLYDSIKLGDIYFLTLYDKIE
;
A
#
# COMPACT_ATOMS: atom_id res chain seq x y z
N MET A 1 -24.28 4.89 -3.23
CA MET A 1 -23.24 4.30 -2.37
C MET A 1 -22.73 5.36 -1.41
N PHE A 2 -22.36 4.99 -0.20
CA PHE A 2 -21.69 5.87 0.75
C PHE A 2 -20.19 5.56 0.75
N CYS A 3 -19.37 6.58 0.96
CA CYS A 3 -17.92 6.42 1.09
C CYS A 3 -17.60 5.69 2.40
N GLU A 4 -16.75 4.68 2.36
CA GLU A 4 -16.41 3.90 3.54
C GLU A 4 -15.59 4.69 4.57
N ILE A 5 -14.84 5.72 4.13
CA ILE A 5 -14.04 6.62 4.96
C ILE A 5 -14.89 7.73 5.59
N CYS A 6 -15.44 8.63 4.78
CA CYS A 6 -16.14 9.82 5.30
C CYS A 6 -17.64 9.64 5.51
N LYS A 7 -18.21 8.47 5.17
CA LYS A 7 -19.65 8.15 5.21
C LYS A 7 -20.55 9.11 4.41
N LYS A 8 -19.98 9.99 3.58
CA LYS A 8 -20.74 10.87 2.67
C LYS A 8 -21.23 10.10 1.45
N LYS A 9 -22.37 10.52 0.87
CA LYS A 9 -22.92 9.93 -0.35
C LYS A 9 -21.96 10.17 -1.52
N ILE A 10 -21.53 9.10 -2.19
CA ILE A 10 -20.74 9.19 -3.42
C ILE A 10 -21.70 9.56 -4.55
N THR A 11 -21.52 10.74 -5.13
CA THR A 11 -22.25 11.21 -6.32
C THR A 11 -21.35 11.05 -7.54
N THR A 12 -21.73 10.16 -8.47
CA THR A 12 -21.08 10.05 -9.77
C THR A 12 -21.90 10.77 -10.82
N ARG A 13 -21.26 11.59 -11.67
CA ARG A 13 -21.95 12.19 -12.81
C ARG A 13 -22.21 11.09 -13.85
N LYS A 14 -23.48 10.85 -14.15
CA LYS A 14 -23.90 9.94 -15.22
C LYS A 14 -23.97 10.71 -16.55
N HIS A 15 -23.53 10.05 -17.61
CA HIS A 15 -23.58 10.49 -19.00
C HIS A 15 -23.95 9.27 -19.85
N LEU A 16 -24.37 9.48 -21.09
CA LEU A 16 -24.70 8.39 -22.04
C LEU A 16 -23.61 7.30 -22.11
N PHE A 17 -22.33 7.68 -22.03
CA PHE A 17 -21.18 6.77 -22.13
C PHE A 17 -20.83 5.99 -20.86
N ASN A 18 -21.40 6.32 -19.70
CA ASN A 18 -21.07 5.66 -18.43
C ASN A 18 -22.29 5.15 -17.66
N ILE A 19 -23.48 5.22 -18.25
CA ILE A 19 -24.74 4.87 -17.57
C ILE A 19 -24.80 3.40 -17.14
N PHE A 20 -24.12 2.52 -17.89
CA PHE A 20 -23.99 1.09 -17.61
C PHE A 20 -22.70 0.72 -16.86
N LYS A 21 -21.80 1.68 -16.58
CA LYS A 21 -20.59 1.40 -15.82
C LYS A 21 -20.96 1.22 -14.35
N ILE A 22 -20.69 0.03 -13.82
CA ILE A 22 -20.82 -0.25 -12.40
C ILE A 22 -19.79 0.59 -11.68
N ASN A 23 -20.25 1.42 -10.74
CA ASN A 23 -19.35 2.16 -9.87
C ASN A 23 -18.74 1.20 -8.85
N ARG A 24 -17.47 0.85 -9.02
CA ARG A 24 -16.74 -0.09 -8.15
C ARG A 24 -16.00 0.60 -7.01
N HIS A 25 -15.97 1.93 -6.98
CA HIS A 25 -15.22 2.66 -5.98
C HIS A 25 -16.03 2.79 -4.67
N HIS A 26 -15.47 2.24 -3.61
CA HIS A 26 -16.01 2.30 -2.24
C HIS A 26 -15.68 3.63 -1.52
N ILE A 27 -14.83 4.45 -2.14
CA ILE A 27 -14.27 5.68 -1.57
C ILE A 27 -14.63 6.86 -2.48
N CYS A 28 -14.93 8.02 -1.90
CA CYS A 28 -15.18 9.22 -2.67
C CYS A 28 -13.87 9.86 -3.17
N GLU A 29 -13.95 10.60 -4.27
CA GLU A 29 -12.81 11.28 -4.89
C GLU A 29 -12.04 12.18 -3.90
N LEU A 30 -12.76 12.88 -3.02
CA LEU A 30 -12.15 13.74 -2.01
C LEU A 30 -11.30 12.96 -1.00
N CYS A 31 -11.79 11.80 -0.54
CA CYS A 31 -11.04 10.94 0.35
C CYS A 31 -9.84 10.29 -0.36
N TYR A 32 -9.99 9.95 -1.64
CA TYR A 32 -8.90 9.43 -2.46
C TYR A 32 -7.78 10.46 -2.65
N GLN A 33 -8.13 11.72 -2.97
CA GLN A 33 -7.16 12.81 -3.15
C GLN A 33 -6.39 13.19 -1.89
N LYS A 34 -6.96 12.93 -0.70
CA LYS A 34 -6.28 13.19 0.58
C LYS A 34 -5.06 12.29 0.79
N TYR A 35 -5.02 11.13 0.14
CA TYR A 35 -3.97 10.12 0.33
C TYR A 35 -3.32 9.77 -1.02
N PRO A 36 -2.54 10.71 -1.59
CA PRO A 36 -1.85 10.46 -2.86
C PRO A 36 -0.85 9.32 -2.71
N LEU A 37 -0.70 8.54 -3.78
CA LEU A 37 0.34 7.51 -3.89
C LEU A 37 1.68 8.19 -4.14
N ILE A 38 2.50 8.31 -3.09
CA ILE A 38 3.84 8.86 -3.16
C ILE A 38 4.79 7.76 -2.69
N PRO A 39 5.23 6.88 -3.61
CA PRO A 39 6.04 5.74 -3.23
C PRO A 39 7.38 6.18 -2.64
N LYS A 40 7.73 5.60 -1.51
CA LYS A 40 9.01 5.79 -0.83
C LYS A 40 9.73 4.46 -0.70
N ARG A 41 11.00 4.43 -1.10
CA ARG A 41 11.86 3.25 -0.98
C ARG A 41 12.96 3.55 0.04
N SER A 42 13.15 2.63 0.97
CA SER A 42 14.17 2.67 2.01
C SER A 42 14.89 1.33 2.06
N MET A 43 16.14 1.34 2.52
CA MET A 43 16.94 0.14 2.71
C MET A 43 17.30 0.01 4.19
N ILE A 44 16.91 -1.10 4.82
CA ILE A 44 17.08 -1.34 6.25
C ILE A 44 17.97 -2.57 6.42
N PRO A 45 19.14 -2.44 7.06
CA PRO A 45 19.99 -3.60 7.35
C PRO A 45 19.34 -4.48 8.43
N ILE A 46 19.34 -5.80 8.21
CA ILE A 46 18.88 -6.81 9.18
C ILE A 46 19.96 -7.89 9.34
N LYS A 47 19.98 -8.61 10.47
CA LYS A 47 21.00 -9.62 10.82
C LYS A 47 21.12 -10.75 9.80
N GLY A 48 20.08 -10.99 8.99
CA GLY A 48 20.05 -12.02 7.94
C GLY A 48 20.33 -11.52 6.52
N GLY A 49 20.44 -10.22 6.28
CA GLY A 49 20.48 -9.66 4.92
C GLY A 49 20.04 -8.20 4.86
N VAL A 50 19.38 -7.82 3.77
CA VAL A 50 18.85 -6.47 3.59
C VAL A 50 17.34 -6.48 3.37
N MET A 51 16.64 -5.58 4.05
CA MET A 51 15.22 -5.31 3.78
C MET A 51 15.10 -4.06 2.91
N ILE A 52 14.57 -4.25 1.70
CA ILE A 52 14.11 -3.16 0.83
C ILE A 52 12.66 -2.89 1.19
N TRP A 53 12.42 -1.76 1.83
CA TRP A 53 11.08 -1.35 2.21
C TRP A 53 10.51 -0.34 1.22
N GLN A 54 9.36 -0.65 0.65
CA GLN A 54 8.62 0.18 -0.30
C GLN A 54 7.25 0.54 0.30
N SER A 55 7.08 1.77 0.76
CA SER A 55 5.77 2.31 1.16
C SER A 55 5.11 3.04 -0.01
N LEU A 56 3.77 3.02 -0.09
CA LEU A 56 2.99 3.67 -1.15
C LEU A 56 2.37 5.01 -0.73
N ILE A 57 2.01 5.18 0.55
CA ILE A 57 1.32 6.36 1.07
C ILE A 57 2.09 6.89 2.27
N GLN A 58 2.46 8.17 2.18
CA GLN A 58 3.19 8.87 3.25
C GLN A 58 2.18 9.50 4.21
N THR A 59 1.63 8.69 5.11
CA THR A 59 0.75 9.18 6.16
C THR A 59 0.88 8.32 7.42
N SER A 60 0.84 8.97 8.57
CA SER A 60 0.81 8.35 9.90
C SER A 60 -0.59 7.90 10.32
N ASP A 61 -1.63 8.30 9.58
CA ASP A 61 -3.00 7.92 9.90
C ASP A 61 -3.32 6.55 9.28
N ASP A 62 -3.83 5.61 10.09
CA ASP A 62 -4.47 4.40 9.53
C ASP A 62 -5.85 4.78 9.02
N ILE A 63 -6.05 4.74 7.71
CA ILE A 63 -7.37 4.94 7.12
C ILE A 63 -7.83 3.65 6.47
N SER A 64 -8.59 2.85 7.19
CA SER A 64 -9.24 1.69 6.60
C SER A 64 -10.69 2.01 6.20
N PRO A 65 -11.17 1.57 5.03
CA PRO A 65 -10.43 0.88 3.96
C PRO A 65 -9.90 1.86 2.91
N LEU A 66 -8.70 1.57 2.37
CA LEU A 66 -8.18 2.22 1.17
C LEU A 66 -8.23 1.25 -0.01
N ALA A 67 -8.84 1.69 -1.12
CA ALA A 67 -8.88 0.94 -2.39
C ALA A 67 -7.50 0.81 -3.05
N HIS A 68 -6.46 1.30 -2.37
CA HIS A 68 -5.13 1.46 -2.90
C HIS A 68 -4.34 0.14 -2.97
N MET A 69 -4.86 -0.96 -2.42
CA MET A 69 -4.37 -2.31 -2.72
C MET A 69 -4.36 -2.61 -4.23
N SER A 70 -5.24 -1.96 -5.00
CA SER A 70 -5.25 -2.04 -6.47
C SER A 70 -3.94 -1.53 -7.11
N PHE A 71 -3.14 -0.73 -6.39
CA PHE A 71 -1.89 -0.16 -6.87
C PHE A 71 -0.66 -1.00 -6.52
N TYR A 72 -0.79 -2.17 -5.91
CA TYR A 72 0.37 -3.05 -5.71
C TYR A 72 0.89 -3.67 -7.00
N LYS A 73 0.03 -3.84 -8.02
CA LYS A 73 0.36 -4.57 -9.24
C LYS A 73 1.68 -4.12 -9.91
N PRO A 74 1.95 -2.81 -10.14
CA PRO A 74 3.21 -2.38 -10.74
C PRO A 74 4.44 -2.77 -9.90
N TYR A 75 4.33 -2.73 -8.58
CA TYR A 75 5.43 -3.05 -7.66
C TYR A 75 5.68 -4.55 -7.56
N ILE A 76 4.63 -5.37 -7.65
CA ILE A 76 4.76 -6.83 -7.74
C ILE A 76 5.44 -7.20 -9.07
N ILE A 77 5.08 -6.53 -10.18
CA ILE A 77 5.76 -6.73 -11.47
C ILE A 77 7.24 -6.34 -11.36
N ASP A 78 7.55 -5.17 -10.77
CA ASP A 78 8.94 -4.74 -10.51
C ASP A 78 9.71 -5.78 -9.67
N PHE A 79 9.10 -6.29 -8.59
CA PHE A 79 9.63 -7.37 -7.77
C PHE A 79 10.00 -8.61 -8.60
N MET A 80 9.05 -9.11 -9.39
CA MET A 80 9.25 -10.32 -10.20
C MET A 80 10.35 -10.17 -11.25
N HIS A 81 10.59 -8.96 -11.76
CA HIS A 81 11.62 -8.70 -12.77
C HIS A 81 13.00 -8.42 -12.20
N ASN A 82 13.09 -7.82 -11.00
CA ASN A 82 14.35 -7.25 -10.51
C ASN A 82 14.88 -7.90 -9.22
N PHE A 83 14.05 -8.63 -8.46
CA PHE A 83 14.37 -9.05 -7.08
C PHE A 83 14.22 -10.55 -6.86
N HIS A 84 14.80 -11.37 -7.75
CA HIS A 84 14.63 -12.83 -7.76
C HIS A 84 15.12 -13.58 -6.51
N THR A 85 16.04 -13.00 -5.75
CA THR A 85 16.62 -13.61 -4.54
C THR A 85 15.94 -13.12 -3.25
N HIS A 86 15.08 -12.12 -3.34
CA HIS A 86 14.43 -11.51 -2.18
C HIS A 86 13.10 -12.21 -1.90
N ILE A 87 12.69 -12.24 -0.64
CA ILE A 87 11.36 -12.67 -0.24
C ILE A 87 10.41 -11.48 -0.31
N LEU A 88 9.33 -11.58 -1.09
CA LEU A 88 8.27 -10.58 -1.11
C LEU A 88 7.35 -10.76 0.10
N LEU A 89 7.20 -9.69 0.87
CA LEU A 89 6.26 -9.59 1.98
C LEU A 89 5.39 -8.34 1.75
N ILE A 90 4.09 -8.46 2.01
CA ILE A 90 3.12 -7.39 1.80
C ILE A 90 2.30 -7.22 3.08
N ASP A 91 2.25 -6.00 3.60
CA ASP A 91 1.47 -5.66 4.78
C ASP A 91 0.92 -4.22 4.66
N ASP A 92 0.06 -3.79 5.56
CA ASP A 92 -0.45 -2.42 5.55
C ASP A 92 0.62 -1.44 6.05
N TYR A 93 1.39 -1.79 7.08
CA TYR A 93 2.44 -0.95 7.67
C TYR A 93 3.65 -1.76 8.15
N LEU A 94 4.77 -1.06 8.39
CA LEU A 94 5.95 -1.61 9.06
C LEU A 94 6.03 -0.99 10.45
N ASN A 95 6.13 -1.79 11.51
CA ASN A 95 6.38 -1.31 12.87
C ASN A 95 7.64 -1.97 13.46
N GLU A 96 8.10 -1.49 14.62
CA GLU A 96 9.31 -2.04 15.27
C GLU A 96 9.16 -3.52 15.64
N GLU A 97 7.97 -3.98 16.05
CA GLU A 97 7.73 -5.38 16.39
C GLU A 97 7.95 -6.31 15.20
N LEU A 98 7.40 -5.96 14.03
CA LEU A 98 7.61 -6.70 12.78
C LEU A 98 9.07 -6.64 12.35
N LEU A 99 9.73 -5.48 12.47
CA LEU A 99 11.15 -5.36 12.16
C LEU A 99 12.00 -6.30 13.03
N ASN A 100 11.76 -6.30 14.34
CA ASN A 100 12.44 -7.17 15.30
C ASN A 100 12.16 -8.65 15.03
N LEU A 101 10.92 -8.98 14.65
CA LEU A 101 10.54 -10.33 14.23
C LEU A 101 11.34 -10.76 13.00
N TYR A 102 11.34 -9.96 11.94
CA TYR A 102 12.08 -10.28 10.72
C TYR A 102 13.59 -10.37 10.95
N ASP A 103 14.15 -9.51 11.80
CA ASP A 103 15.54 -9.56 12.23
C ASP A 103 15.88 -10.86 12.98
N SER A 104 14.96 -11.33 13.83
CA SER A 104 15.15 -12.55 14.63
C SER A 104 15.10 -13.83 13.80
N ILE A 105 14.25 -13.89 12.76
CA ILE A 105 14.06 -15.07 11.92
C ILE A 105 15.22 -15.25 10.93
N LYS A 106 15.93 -14.16 10.57
CA LYS A 106 17.06 -14.18 9.63
C LYS A 106 16.68 -14.78 8.26
N LEU A 107 15.58 -14.30 7.69
CA LEU A 107 15.01 -14.81 6.44
C LEU A 107 15.86 -14.54 5.17
N GLY A 108 16.96 -13.79 5.28
CA GLY A 108 17.73 -13.35 4.11
C GLY A 108 17.34 -11.95 3.66
N ASP A 109 17.42 -11.72 2.35
CA ASP A 109 17.00 -10.47 1.73
C ASP A 109 15.47 -10.40 1.57
N ILE A 110 14.87 -9.27 1.94
CA ILE A 110 13.42 -9.09 1.98
C ILE A 110 13.05 -7.88 1.11
N TYR A 111 12.00 -8.02 0.30
CA TYR A 111 11.29 -6.90 -0.32
C TYR A 111 9.97 -6.71 0.42
N PHE A 112 9.88 -5.68 1.26
CA PHE A 112 8.71 -5.38 2.08
C PHE A 112 7.89 -4.28 1.43
N LEU A 113 6.66 -4.59 0.99
CA LEU A 113 5.75 -3.63 0.36
C LEU A 113 4.64 -3.25 1.34
N THR A 114 4.58 -1.97 1.72
CA THR A 114 3.54 -1.46 2.62
C THR A 114 2.62 -0.45 1.97
N LEU A 115 1.39 -0.37 2.46
CA LEU A 115 0.48 0.70 2.06
C LEU A 115 0.88 2.03 2.70
N TYR A 116 1.18 2.02 4.00
CA TYR A 116 1.48 3.19 4.81
C TYR A 116 2.94 3.24 5.26
N ASP A 117 3.45 4.47 5.45
CA ASP A 117 4.71 4.79 6.12
C ASP A 117 4.43 5.13 7.59
N LYS A 118 4.54 4.13 8.48
CA LYS A 118 4.34 4.25 9.92
C LYS A 118 5.60 3.85 10.69
N ILE A 119 6.70 4.54 10.47
CA ILE A 119 7.83 4.44 11.40
C ILE A 119 7.74 5.63 12.34
N GLU A 120 7.29 5.38 13.57
CA GLU A 120 7.58 6.24 14.73
C GLU A 120 8.90 5.82 15.35
#